data_AF-A0AAD9GRQ9-F1
#
_entry.id   AF-A0AAD9GRQ9-F1
#
_cell.length_a   1.000
_cell.length_b   1.000
_cell.length_c   1.000
_cell.angle_alpha   90.00
_cell.angle_beta   90.00
_cell.angle_gamma   90.00
#
_symmetry.space_group_name_H-M   'P 1'
#
loop_
_entity.id
_entity.type
_entity.pdbx_description
1 polymer ?
#
loop_
_entity_poly.entity_id
_entity_poly.type
_entity_poly.pdbx_seq_one_letter_code
_entity_poly.pdbx_strand_id
1 'polypeptide(L)'
;MSTYYDKNRAEQTFEVGEEVLLSTENLANYHAGTTKAKLGARWIEPYRIEKRLGHDYYELRLPKGVKFHPVFHTSYLKPYISGTKREQKTFKVLLPDNTEGELVEDIEATNASRARTCTR
;
A
#
# COMPACT_ATOMS: atom_id res chain seq x y z
N MET A 1 6.38 -7.25 -37.11
CA MET A 1 6.54 -6.11 -36.17
C MET A 1 6.06 -6.39 -34.74
N SER A 2 4.99 -7.15 -34.47
CA SER A 2 4.45 -7.33 -33.09
C SER A 2 5.44 -7.98 -32.11
N THR A 3 6.17 -9.01 -32.57
CA THR A 3 7.02 -9.84 -31.71
C THR A 3 8.21 -9.12 -31.06
N TYR A 4 8.56 -7.88 -31.46
CA TYR A 4 9.60 -7.09 -30.79
C TYR A 4 9.04 -6.27 -29.61
N TYR A 5 7.79 -5.81 -29.71
CA TYR A 5 7.16 -4.97 -28.70
C TYR A 5 6.72 -5.76 -27.46
N ASP A 6 6.28 -7.00 -27.65
CA ASP A 6 5.71 -7.81 -26.57
C ASP A 6 6.79 -8.46 -25.67
N LYS A 7 8.05 -8.48 -26.09
CA LYS A 7 9.16 -9.18 -25.38
C LYS A 7 9.43 -8.67 -23.96
N ASN A 8 9.16 -7.40 -23.69
CA ASN A 8 9.43 -6.78 -22.39
C ASN A 8 8.19 -6.70 -21.49
N ARG A 9 7.04 -7.22 -21.95
CA ARG A 9 5.80 -7.24 -21.17
C ARG A 9 5.73 -8.55 -20.41
N ALA A 10 6.03 -8.50 -19.12
CA ALA A 10 5.77 -9.64 -18.25
C ALA A 10 4.26 -9.81 -18.09
N GLU A 11 3.75 -10.99 -18.46
CA GLU A 11 2.38 -11.38 -18.14
C GLU A 11 2.30 -11.67 -16.65
N GLN A 12 1.50 -10.89 -15.93
CA GLN A 12 1.31 -11.07 -14.50
C GLN A 12 0.02 -11.88 -14.32
N THR A 13 0.15 -13.09 -13.80
CA THR A 13 -1.01 -13.96 -13.53
C THR A 13 -1.23 -14.03 -12.03
N PHE A 14 -2.48 -14.13 -11.61
CA PHE A 14 -2.86 -14.23 -10.21
C PHE A 14 -3.80 -15.41 -10.00
N GLU A 15 -3.78 -15.94 -8.79
CA GLU A 15 -4.68 -17.02 -8.38
C GLU A 15 -5.86 -16.51 -7.55
N VAL A 16 -6.95 -17.28 -7.57
CA VAL A 16 -8.12 -16.97 -6.75
C VAL A 16 -7.75 -17.13 -5.28
N GLY A 17 -7.99 -16.07 -4.51
CA GLY A 17 -7.71 -16.03 -3.08
C GLY A 17 -6.41 -15.32 -2.71
N GLU A 18 -5.57 -14.94 -3.67
CA GLU A 18 -4.40 -14.09 -3.42
C GLU A 18 -4.81 -12.66 -3.05
N GLU A 19 -3.92 -11.99 -2.31
CA GLU A 19 -4.05 -10.58 -1.96
C GLU A 19 -3.28 -9.72 -2.96
N VAL A 20 -3.95 -8.69 -3.45
CA VAL A 20 -3.41 -7.76 -4.44
C VAL A 20 -3.70 -6.33 -4.04
N LEU A 21 -2.79 -5.44 -4.38
CA LEU A 21 -2.98 -3.99 -4.27
C LEU A 21 -3.61 -3.45 -5.55
N LEU A 22 -4.53 -2.51 -5.40
CA LEU A 22 -5.22 -1.84 -6.51
C LEU A 22 -4.60 -0.46 -6.81
N SER A 23 -4.32 -0.17 -8.08
CA SER A 23 -3.78 1.12 -8.53
C SER A 23 -4.82 2.24 -8.47
N THR A 24 -4.43 3.44 -8.04
CA THR A 24 -5.31 4.62 -7.90
C THR A 24 -5.42 5.52 -9.11
N GLU A 25 -4.65 5.24 -10.16
CA GLU A 25 -4.47 6.13 -11.31
C GLU A 25 -5.78 6.53 -12.00
N ASN A 26 -6.76 5.62 -12.02
CA ASN A 26 -8.09 5.84 -12.63
C ASN A 26 -9.24 5.85 -11.60
N LEU A 27 -8.92 5.90 -10.30
CA LEU A 27 -9.93 5.98 -9.25
C LEU A 27 -10.16 7.43 -8.81
N ALA A 28 -11.36 7.69 -8.29
CA ALA A 28 -11.66 8.97 -7.67
C ALA A 28 -10.73 9.22 -6.46
N ASN A 29 -10.28 10.47 -6.33
CA ASN A 29 -9.32 10.90 -5.29
C ASN A 29 -9.73 10.54 -3.85
N TYR A 30 -11.04 10.41 -3.58
CA TYR A 30 -11.56 9.98 -2.28
C TYR A 30 -10.99 8.64 -1.80
N HIS A 31 -10.64 7.75 -2.73
CA HIS A 31 -10.11 6.43 -2.38
C HIS A 31 -8.62 6.47 -2.03
N ALA A 32 -7.86 7.47 -2.52
CA ALA A 32 -6.42 7.56 -2.30
C ALA A 32 -6.02 8.14 -0.92
N GLY A 33 -6.98 8.26 0.00
CA GLY A 33 -6.78 8.74 1.38
C GLY A 33 -6.48 10.23 1.51
N THR A 34 -6.50 11.00 0.41
CA THR A 34 -6.21 12.44 0.40
C THR A 34 -7.08 13.19 -0.60
N THR A 35 -7.28 14.48 -0.38
CA THR A 35 -8.02 15.35 -1.32
C THR A 35 -7.25 15.60 -2.62
N LYS A 36 -5.92 15.41 -2.63
CA LYS A 36 -5.03 15.73 -3.75
C LYS A 36 -4.40 14.46 -4.32
N ALA A 37 -4.71 14.13 -5.58
CA ALA A 37 -4.20 12.96 -6.30
C ALA A 37 -2.67 12.76 -6.18
N LYS A 38 -1.89 13.87 -6.20
CA LYS A 38 -0.42 13.85 -6.17
C LYS A 38 0.17 13.37 -4.83
N LEU A 39 -0.58 13.48 -3.73
CA LEU A 39 -0.14 13.08 -2.39
C LEU A 39 -0.83 11.79 -1.91
N GLY A 40 -1.75 11.25 -2.70
CA GLY A 40 -2.41 9.99 -2.39
C GLY A 40 -1.49 8.81 -2.59
N ALA A 41 -1.78 7.70 -1.90
CA ALA A 41 -1.12 6.44 -2.17
C ALA A 41 -1.40 6.00 -3.62
N ARG A 42 -0.37 5.56 -4.35
CA ARG A 42 -0.53 5.04 -5.71
C ARG A 42 -1.21 3.66 -5.73
N TRP A 43 -1.03 2.89 -4.66
CA TRP A 43 -1.57 1.54 -4.49
C TRP A 43 -2.36 1.52 -3.19
N ILE A 44 -3.64 1.15 -3.26
CA ILE A 44 -4.56 1.08 -2.13
C ILE A 44 -4.78 -0.38 -1.76
N GLU A 45 -4.95 -0.61 -0.45
CA GLU A 45 -5.47 -1.79 0.27
C GLU A 45 -5.22 -3.18 -0.34
N PRO A 46 -4.84 -4.18 0.46
CA PRO A 46 -4.84 -5.56 0.01
C PRO A 46 -6.30 -6.03 -0.20
N TYR A 47 -6.67 -6.24 -1.46
CA TYR A 47 -7.93 -6.85 -1.85
C TYR A 47 -7.72 -8.30 -2.25
N ARG A 48 -8.68 -9.15 -1.88
CA ARG A 48 -8.64 -10.57 -2.23
C ARG A 48 -9.29 -10.80 -3.59
N ILE A 49 -8.66 -11.60 -4.45
CA ILE A 49 -9.26 -12.02 -5.72
C ILE A 49 -10.35 -13.07 -5.44
N GLU A 50 -11.59 -12.82 -5.86
CA GLU A 50 -12.70 -13.78 -5.74
C GLU A 50 -12.81 -14.69 -6.95
N LYS A 51 -12.60 -14.14 -8.16
CA LYS A 51 -12.80 -14.88 -9.40
C LYS A 51 -11.92 -14.35 -10.52
N ARG A 52 -11.47 -15.24 -11.39
CA ARG A 52 -10.87 -14.90 -12.68
C ARG A 52 -11.96 -14.93 -13.76
N LEU A 53 -12.23 -13.79 -14.39
CA LEU A 53 -13.26 -13.64 -15.43
C LEU A 53 -12.71 -13.87 -16.84
N GLY A 54 -11.42 -13.60 -17.07
CA GLY A 54 -10.75 -13.82 -18.34
C GLY A 54 -9.23 -13.97 -18.19
N HIS A 55 -8.51 -13.85 -19.30
CA HIS A 55 -7.05 -13.92 -19.27
C HIS A 55 -6.46 -12.86 -18.34
N ASP A 56 -6.93 -11.61 -18.49
CA ASP A 56 -6.40 -10.43 -17.80
C ASP A 56 -7.40 -9.74 -16.85
N TYR A 57 -8.61 -10.27 -16.71
CA TYR A 57 -9.66 -9.64 -15.89
C TYR A 57 -9.95 -10.46 -14.64
N TYR A 58 -9.86 -9.81 -13.48
CA TYR A 58 -10.06 -10.40 -12.16
C TYR A 58 -11.12 -9.62 -11.39
N GLU A 59 -11.96 -10.36 -10.68
CA GLU A 59 -12.96 -9.84 -9.75
C GLU A 59 -12.37 -9.79 -8.35
N LEU A 60 -12.38 -8.60 -7.73
CA LEU A 60 -11.88 -8.35 -6.38
C LEU A 60 -13.02 -8.32 -5.36
N ARG A 61 -12.72 -8.81 -4.16
CA ARG A 61 -13.60 -8.69 -3.00
C ARG A 61 -13.52 -7.29 -2.44
N LEU A 62 -14.52 -6.47 -2.73
CA LEU A 62 -14.58 -5.10 -2.22
C LEU A 62 -15.40 -5.00 -0.93
N PRO A 63 -15.01 -4.10 0.00
CA PRO A 63 -15.80 -3.83 1.18
C PRO A 63 -17.12 -3.13 0.81
N LYS A 64 -18.19 -3.48 1.52
CA LYS A 64 -19.53 -2.93 1.34
C LYS A 64 -19.53 -1.44 1.71
N GLY A 65 -19.46 -0.57 0.71
CA GLY A 65 -19.38 0.89 0.90
C GLY A 65 -18.59 1.59 -0.19
N VAL A 66 -17.81 0.83 -0.95
CA VAL A 66 -17.02 1.33 -2.07
C VAL A 66 -17.85 1.23 -3.37
N LYS A 67 -17.86 2.32 -4.15
CA LYS A 67 -18.74 2.49 -5.33
C LYS A 67 -18.06 2.23 -6.67
N PHE A 68 -16.97 1.45 -6.71
CA PHE A 68 -16.34 1.08 -7.98
C PHE A 68 -16.67 -0.35 -8.39
N HIS A 69 -16.54 -0.62 -9.69
CA HIS A 69 -16.80 -1.93 -10.26
C HIS A 69 -15.76 -2.95 -9.75
N PRO A 70 -16.17 -4.17 -9.34
CA PRO A 70 -15.25 -5.15 -8.75
C PRO A 70 -14.29 -5.81 -9.75
N VAL A 71 -14.48 -5.61 -11.06
CA VAL A 71 -13.65 -6.24 -12.10
C VAL A 71 -12.55 -5.31 -12.58
N PHE A 72 -11.31 -5.78 -12.53
CA PHE A 72 -10.11 -5.03 -12.88
C PHE A 72 -9.19 -5.79 -13.84
N HIS A 73 -8.49 -5.05 -14.68
CA HIS A 73 -7.45 -5.57 -15.56
C HIS A 73 -6.13 -5.78 -14.78
N THR A 74 -5.34 -6.79 -15.14
CA THR A 74 -4.04 -7.14 -14.56
C THR A 74 -3.11 -5.94 -14.36
N SER A 75 -3.11 -4.98 -15.29
CA SER A 75 -2.25 -3.78 -15.22
C SER A 75 -2.52 -2.87 -14.02
N TYR A 76 -3.72 -2.94 -13.43
CA TYR A 76 -4.10 -2.17 -12.25
C TYR A 76 -3.88 -2.95 -10.95
N LEU A 77 -3.38 -4.17 -11.03
CA LEU A 77 -3.18 -5.06 -9.89
C LEU A 77 -1.69 -5.27 -9.66
N LYS A 78 -1.30 -5.31 -8.40
CA LYS A 78 0.06 -5.64 -7.99
C LYS A 78 0.00 -6.69 -6.88
N PRO A 79 0.84 -7.74 -6.89
CA PRO A 79 0.86 -8.71 -5.81
C PRO A 79 1.15 -8.03 -4.48
N TYR A 80 0.36 -8.33 -3.46
CA TYR A 80 0.62 -7.86 -2.11
C TYR A 80 1.68 -8.75 -1.47
N ILE A 81 2.79 -8.14 -1.04
CA ILE A 81 3.83 -8.81 -0.28
C ILE A 81 3.66 -8.37 1.17
N SER A 82 3.17 -9.28 2.02
CA SER A 82 3.09 -9.05 3.46
C SER A 82 4.51 -8.91 4.00
N GLY A 83 4.98 -7.66 4.15
CA GLY A 83 6.27 -7.40 4.75
C GLY A 83 6.22 -7.81 6.22
N THR A 84 7.02 -8.81 6.59
CA THR A 84 7.48 -8.91 7.98
C THR A 84 8.12 -7.58 8.33
N LYS A 85 7.82 -7.05 9.52
CA LYS A 85 8.31 -5.75 10.02
C LYS A 85 9.77 -5.58 9.58
N ARG A 86 10.08 -4.55 8.77
CA ARG A 86 11.46 -4.32 8.35
C ARG A 86 12.27 -4.15 9.62
N GLU A 87 13.13 -5.12 9.92
CA GLU A 87 14.08 -4.99 11.01
C GLU A 87 14.98 -3.81 10.66
N GLN A 88 14.71 -2.67 11.30
CA GLN A 88 15.60 -1.54 11.23
C GLN A 88 16.84 -1.96 12.00
N LYS A 89 17.96 -2.19 11.30
CA LYS A 89 19.25 -2.32 11.96
C LYS A 89 19.52 -0.98 12.64
N THR A 90 19.32 -0.92 13.95
CA THR A 90 19.75 0.19 14.77
C THR A 90 21.27 0.20 14.76
N PHE A 91 21.86 1.36 14.45
CA PHE A 91 23.31 1.52 14.55
C PHE A 91 23.67 1.62 16.03
N LYS A 92 24.64 0.81 16.48
CA LYS A 92 25.17 0.90 17.84
C LYS A 92 25.94 2.22 18.00
N VAL A 93 25.68 2.95 19.08
CA VAL A 93 26.40 4.21 19.39
C VAL A 93 27.47 3.93 20.42
N LEU A 94 28.66 4.54 20.24
CA LEU A 94 29.73 4.53 21.24
C LEU A 94 29.49 5.64 22.25
N LEU A 95 29.27 5.27 23.51
CA LEU A 95 29.17 6.21 24.63
C LEU A 95 30.56 6.74 25.02
N PRO A 96 30.67 7.88 25.72
CA PRO A 96 31.94 8.42 26.23
C PRO A 96 32.72 7.42 27.10
N ASP A 97 32.02 6.44 27.68
CA ASP A 97 32.58 5.37 28.52
C ASP A 97 33.15 4.18 27.71
N ASN A 98 33.26 4.30 26.38
CA ASN A 98 33.68 3.26 25.43
C ASN A 98 32.80 2.00 25.40
N THR A 99 31.59 2.06 25.97
CA THR A 99 30.61 0.97 25.91
C THR A 99 29.70 1.13 24.69
N GLU A 100 29.37 0.01 24.02
CA GLU A 100 28.37 -0.03 22.94
C GLU A 100 26.95 0.05 23.55
N GLY A 101 26.20 1.11 23.23
CA GLY A 101 24.79 1.25 23.62
C GLY A 101 23.84 1.13 22.43
N GLU A 102 22.63 0.62 22.67
CA GLU A 102 21.50 0.74 21.73
C GLU A 102 20.81 2.10 21.92
N LEU A 103 20.62 2.85 20.83
CA LEU A 103 19.74 4.03 20.82
C LEU A 103 18.29 3.53 20.86
N VAL A 104 17.67 3.57 22.03
CA VAL A 104 16.22 3.42 22.18
C VAL A 104 15.63 4.83 22.26
N GLU A 105 15.11 5.33 21.15
CA GLU A 105 14.25 6.51 21.15
C GLU A 105 12.85 6.09 21.61
N ASP A 106 12.66 5.90 22.92
CA ASP A 106 11.31 5.82 23.45
C ASP A 106 10.65 7.19 23.20
N ILE A 107 9.66 7.23 22.29
CA ILE A 107 8.67 8.31 22.30
C ILE A 107 7.68 7.96 23.42
N GLU A 108 8.08 8.20 24.67
CA GLU A 108 7.13 8.23 25.77
C GLU A 108 6.23 9.47 25.60
N ALA A 109 5.03 9.22 25.06
CA ALA A 109 3.80 9.99 25.25
C ALA A 109 3.91 11.54 25.19
N THR A 110 3.59 12.12 24.01
CA THR A 110 3.00 13.47 23.94
C THR A 110 1.59 13.43 23.36
N ASN A 111 0.72 12.64 23.98
CA ASN A 111 -0.74 12.78 23.85
C ASN A 111 -1.27 13.53 25.08
N ALA A 112 -0.88 14.79 25.23
CA ALA A 112 -1.50 15.70 26.20
C ALA A 112 -1.68 17.08 25.54
N SER A 113 -2.92 17.58 25.58
CA SER A 113 -3.38 18.93 25.18
C SER A 113 -3.67 19.20 23.68
N ARG A 114 -4.64 18.48 23.11
CA ARG A 114 -5.56 19.09 22.12
C ARG A 114 -6.77 19.70 22.84
N ALA A 115 -6.52 20.65 23.75
CA ALA A 115 -7.57 21.53 24.26
C ALA A 115 -7.75 22.68 23.27
N ARG A 116 -8.88 22.68 22.56
CA ARG A 116 -9.32 23.81 21.74
C ARG A 116 -9.84 24.90 22.70
N THR A 117 -9.05 25.93 22.95
CA THR A 117 -9.59 27.20 23.45
C THR A 117 -9.65 28.17 22.29
N CYS A 118 -10.82 28.25 21.66
CA CYS A 118 -11.17 29.33 20.76
C CYS A 118 -11.61 30.51 21.64
N THR A 119 -10.77 31.53 21.77
CA THR A 119 -11.19 32.82 22.32
C THR A 119 -11.84 33.66 21.23
N ARG A 120 -12.85 34.40 21.67
CA ARG A 120 -13.89 35.12 20.92
C ARG A 120 -13.39 36.24 20.02
#